data_AF-A0A959Z213-F1
#
_entry.id   AF-A0A959Z213-F1
#
_cell.length_a   1.000
_cell.length_b   1.000
_cell.length_c   1.000
_cell.angle_alpha   90.00
_cell.angle_beta   90.00
_cell.angle_gamma   90.00
#
_symmetry.space_group_name_H-M   'P 1'
#
loop_
_entity.id
_entity.type
_entity.pdbx_description
1 polymer ?
#
loop_
_entity_poly.entity_id
_entity_poly.type
_entity_poly.pdbx_seq_one_letter_code
_entity_poly.pdbx_strand_id
1 'polypeptide(L)' 'RKEGFAAYANTGTWATGAVKEAQSIGRVEVVASGEADDFTRIPKGFAIPQDADYFHFTSNNTIYGTQYKAFPDAG' A
#
# COMPACT_ATOMS: atom_id res chain seq x y z
N ARG A 1 -8.91 20.59 12.33
CA ARG A 1 -8.37 19.21 12.32
C ARG A 1 -8.01 18.93 10.86
N LYS A 2 -6.77 18.55 10.53
CA LYS A 2 -6.54 17.92 9.22
C LYS A 2 -7.39 16.65 9.22
N GLU A 3 -8.24 16.46 8.22
CA GLU A 3 -8.90 15.17 8.05
C GLU A 3 -7.79 14.16 7.76
N GLY A 4 -7.61 13.26 8.73
CA GLY A 4 -6.60 12.22 8.66
C GLY A 4 -6.84 11.31 7.46
N PHE A 5 -5.76 10.86 6.83
CA PHE A 5 -5.82 9.88 5.74
C PHE A 5 -4.74 8.84 5.92
N ALA A 6 -5.01 7.66 5.39
CA ALA A 6 -4.11 6.53 5.49
C ALA A 6 -3.43 6.26 4.15
N ALA A 7 -2.12 6.07 4.18
CA ALA A 7 -1.34 5.71 3.00
C ALA A 7 -1.31 4.19 2.85
N TYR A 8 -1.53 3.69 1.64
CA TYR A 8 -1.56 2.25 1.36
C TYR A 8 -0.66 1.88 0.17
N ALA A 9 -0.05 0.71 0.24
CA ALA A 9 0.63 0.08 -0.90
C ALA A 9 -0.17 -1.11 -1.42
N ASN A 10 -0.75 -0.98 -2.62
CA ASN A 10 -1.47 -2.04 -3.31
C ASN A 10 -0.53 -2.94 -4.11
N THR A 11 0.06 -3.96 -3.49
CA THR A 11 1.02 -4.87 -4.17
C THR A 11 0.54 -6.30 -4.28
N GLY A 12 -0.77 -6.53 -4.18
CA GLY A 12 -1.36 -7.86 -4.30
C GLY A 12 -2.83 -7.92 -3.99
N THR A 13 -3.42 -9.11 -4.15
CA THR A 13 -4.84 -9.36 -3.87
C THR A 13 -5.23 -8.96 -2.45
N TRP A 14 -4.41 -9.30 -1.45
CA TRP A 14 -4.66 -8.96 -0.05
C TRP A 14 -4.63 -7.44 0.19
N ALA A 15 -3.64 -6.77 -0.41
CA ALA A 15 -3.51 -5.33 -0.32
C ALA A 15 -4.67 -4.60 -1.02
N THR A 16 -5.11 -5.10 -2.18
CA THR A 16 -6.28 -4.59 -2.90
C THR A 16 -7.55 -4.71 -2.05
N GLY A 17 -7.74 -5.85 -1.37
CA GLY A 17 -8.85 -6.03 -0.44
C GLY A 17 -8.82 -5.02 0.70
N ALA A 18 -7.65 -4.84 1.33
CA ALA A 18 -7.48 -3.87 2.42
C ALA A 18 -7.75 -2.43 1.97
N VAL A 19 -7.29 -2.03 0.78
CA VAL A 19 -7.56 -0.70 0.21
C VAL A 19 -9.05 -0.48 -0.02
N LYS A 20 -9.76 -1.47 -0.59
CA LYS A 20 -11.21 -1.34 -0.87
C LYS A 20 -12.04 -1.16 0.39
N GLU A 21 -11.75 -1.95 1.42
CA GLU A 21 -12.42 -1.83 2.72
C GLU A 21 -12.09 -0.49 3.38
N ALA A 22 -10.82 -0.10 3.37
CA ALA A 22 -10.39 1.17 3.95
C ALA A 22 -10.99 2.39 3.24
N GLN A 23 -11.14 2.34 1.91
CA GLN A 23 -11.81 3.38 1.11
C GLN A 23 -13.30 3.51 1.46
N SER A 24 -13.94 2.42 1.89
CA SER A 24 -15.35 2.46 2.33
C SER A 24 -15.51 3.06 3.73
N ILE A 25 -14.45 3.02 4.55
CA ILE A 25 -14.46 3.53 5.93
C ILE A 25 -13.98 4.99 5.98
N GLY A 26 -13.02 5.38 5.16
CA GLY A 26 -12.43 6.71 5.21
C GLY A 26 -11.54 7.04 4.02
N ARG A 27 -10.75 8.12 4.18
CA ARG A 27 -9.86 8.61 3.13
C ARG A 27 -8.59 7.78 3.07
N VAL A 28 -8.37 7.15 1.92
CA VAL A 28 -7.21 6.31 1.62
C VAL A 28 -6.47 6.84 0.42
N GLU A 29 -5.15 6.90 0.52
CA GLU A 29 -4.26 7.27 -0.57
C GLU A 29 -3.35 6.10 -0.93
N VAL A 30 -3.43 5.64 -2.17
CA VAL A 30 -2.58 4.55 -2.66
C VAL A 30 -1.30 5.15 -3.21
N VAL A 31 -0.20 4.98 -2.47
CA VAL A 31 1.11 5.58 -2.78
C VAL A 31 1.98 4.67 -3.63
N ALA A 32 1.67 3.38 -3.65
CA ALA A 32 2.32 2.38 -4.49
C ALA A 32 1.27 1.39 -5.00
N SER A 33 1.24 1.12 -6.30
CA SER A 33 0.39 0.06 -6.86
C SER A 33 1.17 -0.84 -7.81
N GLY A 34 1.05 -2.15 -7.61
CA GLY A 34 1.56 -3.19 -8.50
C GLY A 34 0.53 -3.67 -9.53
N GLU A 35 -0.68 -3.08 -9.57
CA GLU A 35 -1.72 -3.46 -10.55
C GLU A 35 -1.25 -3.30 -11.99
N ALA A 36 -0.42 -2.29 -12.27
CA ALA A 36 0.13 -2.05 -13.60
C ALA A 36 1.08 -3.16 -14.08
N ASP A 37 1.59 -3.97 -13.16
CA ASP A 37 2.55 -5.05 -13.42
C ASP A 37 1.99 -6.43 -13.06
N ASP A 38 0.66 -6.59 -13.02
CA ASP A 38 -0.01 -7.83 -12.61
C ASP A 38 0.45 -8.35 -11.23
N PHE A 39 0.84 -7.43 -10.34
CA PHE A 39 1.42 -7.72 -9.01
C PHE A 39 2.67 -8.62 -9.03
N THR A 40 3.33 -8.73 -10.18
CA THR A 40 4.57 -9.52 -10.37
C THR A 40 5.80 -8.84 -9.79
N ARG A 41 5.72 -7.53 -9.54
CA ARG A 41 6.75 -6.76 -8.81
C ARG A 41 6.12 -5.78 -7.82
N ILE A 42 6.89 -5.53 -6.77
CA ILE A 42 6.60 -4.48 -5.79
C ILE A 42 7.21 -3.18 -6.32
N PRO A 43 6.43 -2.09 -6.48
CA PRO A 43 6.94 -0.79 -6.87
C PRO A 43 7.99 -0.31 -5.89
N LYS A 44 9.07 0.29 -6.41
CA LYS A 44 10.16 0.86 -5.60
C LYS A 44 10.24 2.35 -5.85
N GLY A 45 10.67 3.11 -4.84
CA GLY A 45 10.84 4.57 -4.95
C GLY A 45 9.54 5.38 -4.81
N PHE A 46 8.51 4.81 -4.18
CA PHE A 46 7.37 5.59 -3.72
C PHE A 46 7.74 6.36 -2.45
N ALA A 47 7.22 7.57 -2.30
CA ALA A 47 7.34 8.34 -1.09
C ALA A 47 6.10 8.12 -0.23
N ILE A 48 6.29 7.85 1.06
CA ILE A 48 5.20 7.78 2.03
C ILE A 48 4.93 9.22 2.50
N PRO A 49 3.69 9.75 2.33
CA PRO A 49 3.34 11.07 2.80
C PRO A 49 3.51 11.17 4.31
N GLN A 50 4.27 12.16 4.80
CA GLN A 50 4.41 12.41 6.24
C GLN A 50 3.12 12.99 6.87
N ASP A 51 2.20 13.48 6.03
CA ASP A 51 0.87 13.92 6.43
C ASP A 51 -0.14 12.78 6.63
N ALA A 52 0.23 11.54 6.28
CA ALA A 52 -0.62 10.37 6.52
C ALA A 52 -0.55 9.94 8.00
N ASP A 53 -1.68 9.53 8.58
CA ASP A 53 -1.70 9.07 9.98
C ASP A 53 -1.00 7.72 10.16
N TYR A 54 -1.06 6.87 9.14
CA TYR A 54 -0.35 5.59 9.09
C TYR A 54 -0.14 5.12 7.66
N PHE A 55 0.84 4.23 7.49
CA PHE A 55 1.11 3.53 6.25
C PHE A 55 0.83 2.03 6.39
N HIS A 56 -0.01 1.48 5.52
CA HIS A 56 -0.35 0.06 5.47
C HIS A 56 0.19 -0.59 4.20
N PHE A 57 0.89 -1.71 4.36
CA PHE A 57 1.37 -2.54 3.26
C PHE A 57 1.31 -4.02 3.63
N THR A 58 1.20 -4.87 2.62
CA THR A 58 1.25 -6.32 2.81
C THR A 58 2.64 -6.84 2.46
N SER A 59 3.39 -7.32 3.45
CA SER A 59 4.80 -7.74 3.30
C SER A 59 5.00 -8.97 2.41
N ASN A 60 4.02 -9.88 2.36
CA ASN A 60 4.06 -11.11 1.58
C ASN A 60 2.76 -11.29 0.79
N ASN A 61 2.90 -11.62 -0.48
CA ASN A 61 1.81 -11.96 -1.37
C ASN A 61 2.05 -13.36 -1.97
N THR A 62 1.40 -14.36 -1.38
CA THR A 62 1.52 -15.76 -1.78
C THR A 62 0.89 -16.08 -3.14
N ILE A 63 -0.09 -15.29 -3.59
CA ILE A 63 -0.80 -15.53 -4.85
C ILE A 63 0.11 -15.25 -6.05
N TYR A 64 0.94 -14.22 -5.95
CA TYR A 64 1.87 -13.80 -7.01
C TYR A 64 3.34 -14.13 -6.70
N GLY A 65 3.61 -14.73 -5.54
CA GLY A 65 4.97 -15.07 -5.10
C GLY A 65 5.86 -13.85 -4.86
N THR A 66 5.27 -12.68 -4.58
CA THR A 66 6.00 -11.44 -4.35
C THR A 66 6.12 -11.12 -2.86
N GLN A 67 7.31 -10.71 -2.44
CA GLN A 67 7.58 -10.33 -1.05
C GLN A 67 8.50 -9.11 -0.97
N TYR A 68 8.27 -8.28 0.03
CA TYR A 68 9.16 -7.17 0.35
C TYR A 68 10.47 -7.73 0.88
N LYS A 69 11.57 -7.48 0.16
CA LYS A 69 12.93 -7.87 0.61
C LYS A 69 13.46 -6.96 1.72
N ALA A 70 12.98 -5.73 1.75
CA ALA A 70 13.24 -4.74 2.77
C ALA A 70 11.93 -4.00 3.04
N PHE A 71 11.70 -3.61 4.29
CA PHE A 71 10.55 -2.80 4.64
C PHE A 71 10.72 -1.40 4.04
N PRO A 72 9.64 -0.81 3.51
CA PRO A 72 9.67 0.56 3.02
C PRO A 72 9.96 1.52 4.19
N ASP A 73 10.78 2.52 3.91
CA ASP A 73 11.13 3.57 4.87
C ASP A 73 9.94 4.52 5.02
N ALA A 74 9.30 4.48 6.20
CA ALA A 74 8.11 5.25 6.51
C ALA A 74 8.41 6.65 7.11
N GLY A 75 9.69 7.02 7.22
CA GLY A 75 10.13 8.23 7.91
C GLY A 75 10.35 8.04 9.41
#